data_AF-A0A7C7KZY9-F1
#
_entry.id   AF-A0A7C7KZY9-F1
#
_cell.length_a   1.000
_cell.length_b   1.000
_cell.length_c   1.000
_cell.angle_alpha   90.00
_cell.angle_beta   90.00
_cell.angle_gamma   90.00
#
_symmetry.space_group_name_H-M   'P 1'
#
loop_
_entity.id
_entity.type
_entity.pdbx_description
1 polymer ?
#
loop_
_entity_poly.entity_id
_entity_poly.type
_entity_poly.pdbx_seq_one_letter_code
_entity_poly.pdbx_strand_id
1 'polypeptide(L)' 'MGFGLQQDWRQVINVLQEIAEDYNQVNKLLSLGNDLKLRRDAVKDNLSNMRRVLDLGCGNGVFTKIAYE' A
#
# COMPACT_ATOMS: atom_id res chain seq x y z
N MET A 1 6.04 24.00 -18.21
CA MET A 1 5.85 22.54 -18.31
C MET A 1 4.79 22.12 -17.31
N GLY A 2 3.53 22.04 -17.74
CA GLY A 2 2.47 21.47 -16.91
C GLY A 2 2.30 20.00 -17.27
N PHE A 3 2.89 19.11 -16.49
CA PHE A 3 2.58 17.68 -16.61
C PHE A 3 1.49 17.34 -15.59
N GLY A 4 0.47 16.58 -16.01
CA GLY A 4 -0.57 16.00 -15.15
C GLY A 4 -1.80 16.89 -14.88
N LEU A 5 -2.71 16.34 -14.06
CA LEU A 5 -4.03 16.86 -13.64
C LEU A 5 -4.03 18.24 -12.92
N GLN A 6 -2.88 18.91 -12.81
CA GLN A 6 -2.74 20.23 -12.18
C GLN A 6 -3.45 20.32 -10.83
N GLN A 7 -4.47 21.17 -10.73
CA GLN A 7 -5.21 21.47 -9.51
C GLN A 7 -6.05 20.26 -9.04
N ASP A 8 -6.50 19.45 -9.99
CA ASP A 8 -7.32 18.26 -9.74
C ASP A 8 -6.48 17.14 -9.11
N TRP A 9 -5.15 17.21 -9.19
CA TRP A 9 -4.28 16.23 -8.55
C TRP A 9 -4.48 16.19 -7.03
N ARG A 10 -4.73 17.34 -6.39
CA ARG A 10 -5.04 17.38 -4.95
C ARG A 10 -6.33 16.64 -4.64
N GLN A 11 -7.34 16.81 -5.48
CA GLN A 11 -8.62 16.13 -5.32
C GLN A 11 -8.47 14.61 -5.50
N VAL A 12 -7.70 14.17 -6.49
CA VAL A 12 -7.39 12.74 -6.67
C VAL A 12 -6.70 12.16 -5.45
N ILE A 13 -5.68 12.85 -4.91
CA ILE A 13 -4.98 12.38 -3.71
C ILE A 13 -5.93 12.27 -2.52
N ASN A 14 -6.80 13.25 -2.30
CA ASN A 14 -7.77 13.22 -1.21
C ASN A 14 -8.73 12.02 -1.32
N VAL A 15 -9.29 11.79 -2.52
CA VAL A 15 -10.18 10.63 -2.75
C VAL A 15 -9.44 9.32 -2.53
N LEU A 16 -8.20 9.20 -3.01
CA LEU A 16 -7.39 8.00 -2.82
C LEU A 16 -7.07 7.74 -1.34
N GLN A 17 -6.89 8.79 -0.54
CA GLN A 17 -6.67 8.67 0.90
C GLN A 17 -7.95 8.24 1.63
N GLU A 18 -9.11 8.79 1.25
CA GLU A 18 -10.40 8.43 1.85
C GLU A 18 -10.72 6.95 1.62
N ILE A 19 -10.57 6.44 0.39
CA ILE A 19 -10.87 5.04 0.08
C ILE A 19 -9.87 4.07 0.72
N ALA A 20 -8.62 4.49 0.95
CA ALA A 20 -7.55 3.61 1.46
C ALA A 20 -7.88 3.02 2.83
N GLU A 21 -8.62 3.75 3.67
CA GLU A 21 -9.01 3.26 4.99
C GLU A 21 -10.09 2.17 4.91
N ASP A 22 -11.05 2.31 3.99
CA ASP A 22 -12.06 1.28 3.73
C ASP A 22 -11.42 0.00 3.19
N TYR A 23 -10.38 0.13 2.35
CA TYR A 23 -9.62 -1.02 1.85
C TYR A 23 -8.97 -1.82 2.99
N ASN A 24 -8.56 -1.22 4.10
CA ASN A 24 -7.99 -1.99 5.23
C ASN A 24 -9.03 -2.93 5.85
N GLN A 25 -10.26 -2.45 6.04
CA GLN A 25 -11.35 -3.26 6.58
C GLN A 25 -11.74 -4.38 5.62
N VAL A 26 -11.87 -4.05 4.33
CA VAL A 26 -12.18 -5.03 3.28
C VAL A 26 -11.08 -6.09 3.16
N ASN A 27 -9.81 -5.70 3.20
CA ASN A 27 -8.70 -6.66 3.16
C ASN A 27 -8.72 -7.64 4.34
N LYS A 28 -9.01 -7.14 5.54
CA LYS A 28 -9.17 -7.99 6.72
C LYS A 28 -10.35 -8.96 6.57
N LEU A 29 -11.48 -8.50 6.03
CA LEU A 29 -12.64 -9.35 5.78
C LEU A 29 -12.34 -10.44 4.73
N LEU A 30 -11.82 -10.05 3.56
CA LEU A 30 -11.53 -10.96 2.44
C LEU A 30 -10.49 -12.03 2.79
N SER A 31 -9.54 -11.70 3.66
CA SER A 31 -8.51 -12.62 4.14
C SER A 31 -8.96 -13.46 5.36
N LEU A 32 -10.22 -13.34 5.79
CA LEU A 32 -10.73 -13.96 7.02
C LEU A 32 -9.87 -13.62 8.25
N GLY A 33 -9.38 -12.39 8.32
CA GLY A 33 -8.53 -11.87 9.39
C GLY A 33 -7.04 -12.18 9.26
N ASN A 34 -6.59 -12.76 8.13
CA ASN A 34 -5.19 -13.15 7.93
C ASN A 34 -4.38 -12.17 7.06
N ASP A 35 -4.89 -10.98 6.79
CA ASP A 35 -4.28 -10.00 5.87
C ASP A 35 -2.81 -9.71 6.22
N LEU A 36 -2.51 -9.45 7.49
CA LEU A 36 -1.13 -9.18 7.92
C LEU A 36 -0.21 -10.39 7.75
N LYS A 37 -0.70 -11.60 8.00
CA LYS A 37 0.10 -12.82 7.82
C LYS A 37 0.45 -13.00 6.34
N LEU A 38 -0.55 -12.89 5.46
CA LEU A 38 -0.36 -13.00 4.01
C LEU A 38 0.63 -11.95 3.49
N ARG A 39 0.57 -10.71 4.02
CA ARG A 39 1.51 -9.65 3.67
C ARG A 39 2.93 -9.95 4.14
N ARG A 40 3.12 -10.45 5.36
CA ARG A 40 4.46 -10.88 5.86
C ARG A 40 5.03 -12.00 5.02
N ASP A 41 4.23 -13.02 4.73
CA ASP A 41 4.66 -14.16 3.92
C ASP A 41 5.06 -13.70 2.51
N ALA A 42 4.31 -12.75 1.91
CA ALA A 42 4.64 -12.18 0.61
C ALA A 42 5.95 -11.36 0.61
N VAL A 43 6.32 -10.72 1.71
CA VAL A 43 7.53 -9.90 1.81
C VAL A 43 8.76 -10.73 2.14
N LYS A 44 8.66 -11.58 3.15
CA LYS A 44 9.78 -12.30 3.78
C LYS A 44 10.58 -13.13 2.79
N ASP A 45 9.91 -13.78 1.85
CA ASP A 45 10.55 -14.71 0.92
C ASP A 45 11.01 -14.04 -0.39
N ASN A 46 10.63 -12.77 -0.63
CA ASN A 46 10.83 -12.10 -1.93
C ASN A 46 11.81 -10.92 -1.90
N LEU A 47 12.18 -10.37 -0.74
CA LEU A 47 13.00 -9.16 -0.64
C LEU A 47 14.45 -9.37 -0.17
N SER A 48 14.86 -10.59 0.17
CA SER A 48 16.14 -10.88 0.86
C SER A 48 17.41 -10.40 0.15
N ASN A 49 17.36 -10.11 -1.15
CA ASN A 49 18.50 -9.64 -1.95
C ASN A 49 18.25 -8.29 -2.66
N MET A 50 17.16 -7.58 -2.32
CA MET A 50 16.79 -6.34 -2.99
C MET A 50 17.46 -5.12 -2.34
N ARG A 51 18.28 -4.40 -3.11
CA ARG A 51 18.99 -3.19 -2.61
C ARG A 51 18.09 -1.95 -2.53
N ARG A 52 17.05 -1.88 -3.36
CA ARG A 52 16.06 -0.80 -3.39
C ARG A 52 14.72 -1.37 -3.82
N VAL A 53 13.67 -1.03 -3.08
CA VAL A 53 12.29 -1.50 -3.29
C VAL A 53 11.39 -0.28 -3.45
N LEU A 54 10.44 -0.36 -4.39
CA LEU A 54 9.42 0.64 -4.61
C LEU A 54 8.04 0.03 -4.31
N ASP A 55 7.38 0.55 -3.29
CA ASP A 55 6.02 0.16 -2.90
C ASP A 55 5.01 1.08 -3.62
N LEU A 56 4.49 0.62 -4.75
CA LEU A 56 3.51 1.36 -5.56
C LEU A 56 2.09 1.13 -5.02
N GLY A 57 1.30 2.20 -4.90
CA GLY A 57 -0.05 2.09 -4.34
C GLY A 57 -0.05 1.69 -2.87
N CYS A 58 0.97 2.12 -2.12
CA CYS A 58 1.24 1.64 -0.76
C CYS A 58 0.18 2.01 0.29
N GLY A 59 -0.74 2.93 -0.03
CA GLY A 59 -1.74 3.44 0.93
C GLY A 59 -1.07 3.90 2.22
N ASN A 60 -1.44 3.30 3.35
CA ASN A 60 -0.84 3.57 4.67
C ASN A 60 0.57 2.94 4.88
N GLY A 61 1.17 2.38 3.82
CA GLY A 61 2.54 1.86 3.81
C GLY A 61 2.71 0.52 4.52
N VAL A 62 1.70 -0.37 4.54
CA VAL A 62 1.76 -1.59 5.35
C VAL A 62 2.84 -2.56 4.89
N PHE A 63 3.00 -2.76 3.57
CA PHE A 63 4.07 -3.60 3.03
C PHE A 63 5.46 -3.02 3.33
N THR A 64 5.62 -1.71 3.13
CA THR A 64 6.86 -1.01 3.51
C THR A 64 7.19 -1.22 4.98
N LYS A 65 6.24 -1.05 5.91
CA LYS A 65 6.48 -1.28 7.36
C LYS A 65 6.94 -2.71 7.62
N ILE A 66 6.23 -3.69 7.09
CA ILE A 66 6.56 -5.12 7.22
C ILE A 66 7.96 -5.45 6.66
N ALA A 67 8.38 -4.78 5.59
CA ALA A 67 9.70 -5.01 5.00
C ALA A 67 10.86 -4.50 5.88
N TYR A 68 10.61 -3.63 6.85
CA TYR A 68 11.59 -3.12 7.81
C TYR A 68 11.36 -3.64 9.25
N GLU A 69 10.39 -4.53 9.47
CA GLU A 69 10.20 -5.29 10.72
C GLU A 69 11.24 -6.42 10.84
#